data_AF-K7ATH7-F1
#
_entry.id   AF-K7ATH7-F1
#
_cell.length_a   1.000
_cell.length_b   1.000
_cell.length_c   1.000
_cell.angle_alpha   90.00
_cell.angle_beta   90.00
_cell.angle_gamma   90.00
#
_symmetry.space_group_name_H-M   'P 1'
#
loop_
_entity.id
_entity.type
_entity.pdbx_description
1 polymer ?
#
loop_
_entity_poly.entity_id
_entity_poly.type
_entity_poly.pdbx_seq_one_letter_code
_entity_poly.pdbx_strand_id
1 'polypeptide(L)'
;MERKVNLKVVVVILLFITLIGIYFFIISKDNYPEIHADINKSKSEPVVQKQQVNLVRPILSSDTKIDKQIQALKNKANDLYAETLRKGESIESKQYSYEENWCVAAEDLSQEDYLYAKKLKKEWMLSRGYAYVSDTNEGIQLFRLNDEYLEPYKEIDKESLIQFANDDDLLALLVLVQSDEVSSEVRSKAAQQLVVQGNVSVGLSQLVMDELNNARFAYSEGSDNKEAKEHILQSLAMVEYGLQRKDLSALNAFLMFTNDFKDFLNGLDPKTVVSNADFLEISDRAESFYKKVNEYRAEKNLGELDDKDISKIGDIHYQELLSTTFDQYNDILTSNLFPDNWKETYINKTPCVSRLIARKKYLTEQLPEINRKIRQLERMNKG
;
A
#
# COMPACT_ATOMS: atom_id res chain seq x y z
N MET A 1 34.86 -26.34 -31.05
CA MET A 1 33.83 -26.88 -31.97
C MET A 1 32.79 -25.78 -32.14
N GLU A 2 32.96 -24.90 -33.13
CA GLU A 2 32.11 -23.72 -33.33
C GLU A 2 30.77 -24.15 -33.95
N ARG A 3 29.68 -24.02 -33.18
CA ARG A 3 28.32 -24.22 -33.72
C ARG A 3 27.95 -23.02 -34.58
N LYS A 4 28.03 -23.17 -35.90
CA LYS A 4 27.44 -22.23 -36.86
C LYS A 4 25.92 -22.30 -36.70
N VAL A 5 25.35 -21.33 -35.99
CA VAL A 5 23.89 -21.15 -35.94
C VAL A 5 23.42 -20.75 -37.33
N ASN A 6 22.45 -21.51 -37.85
CA ASN A 6 21.93 -21.31 -39.20
C ASN A 6 21.18 -19.97 -39.25
N LEU A 7 21.70 -19.02 -40.03
CA LEU A 7 21.15 -17.67 -40.21
C LEU A 7 19.65 -17.68 -40.54
N LYS A 8 19.15 -18.72 -41.22
CA LYS A 8 17.73 -18.87 -41.52
C LYS A 8 16.86 -19.04 -40.26
N VAL A 9 17.37 -19.70 -39.23
CA VAL A 9 16.67 -19.88 -37.95
C VAL A 9 16.57 -18.56 -37.19
N VAL A 10 17.65 -17.76 -37.21
CA VAL A 10 17.67 -16.44 -36.57
C VAL A 10 16.67 -15.49 -37.25
N VAL A 11 16.60 -15.49 -38.59
CA VAL A 11 15.67 -14.65 -39.35
C VAL A 11 14.21 -15.03 -39.07
N VAL A 12 13.89 -16.32 -38.95
CA VAL A 12 12.52 -16.77 -38.62
C VAL A 12 12.12 -16.35 -37.21
N ILE A 13 13.03 -16.46 -36.23
CA ILE A 13 12.77 -16.03 -34.85
C ILE A 13 12.52 -14.51 -34.80
N LEU A 14 13.35 -13.72 -35.49
CA LEU A 14 13.18 -12.26 -35.53
C LEU A 14 11.85 -11.84 -36.18
N LEU A 15 11.44 -12.52 -37.26
CA LEU A 15 10.14 -12.27 -37.90
C LEU A 15 8.96 -12.64 -36.99
N PHE A 16 9.09 -13.70 -36.20
CA PHE A 16 8.05 -14.10 -35.25
C PHE A 16 7.91 -13.10 -34.10
N ILE A 17 9.03 -12.59 -33.56
CA ILE A 17 9.04 -11.57 -32.51
C ILE A 17 8.43 -10.25 -33.02
N THR A 18 8.76 -9.84 -34.26
CA THR A 18 8.17 -8.61 -34.84
C THR A 18 6.67 -8.73 -35.08
N LEU A 19 6.19 -9.90 -35.53
CA LEU A 19 4.74 -10.13 -35.70
C LEU A 19 3.99 -10.13 -34.36
N ILE A 20 4.58 -10.67 -33.30
CA ILE A 20 4.00 -10.59 -31.94
C ILE A 20 3.97 -9.13 -31.46
N GLY A 21 5.04 -8.37 -31.65
CA GLY A 21 5.10 -6.95 -31.28
C GLY A 21 4.05 -6.11 -32.01
N ILE A 22 3.87 -6.33 -33.32
CA ILE A 22 2.84 -5.64 -34.12
C ILE A 22 1.43 -6.03 -33.67
N TYR A 23 1.19 -7.31 -33.35
CA TYR A 23 -0.10 -7.78 -32.84
C TYR A 23 -0.48 -7.12 -31.50
N PHE A 24 0.46 -7.01 -30.56
CA PHE A 24 0.24 -6.29 -29.29
C PHE A 24 0.07 -4.78 -29.49
N PHE A 25 0.78 -4.17 -30.45
CA PHE A 25 0.62 -2.75 -30.77
C PHE A 25 -0.76 -2.43 -31.40
N ILE A 26 -1.30 -3.34 -32.22
CA ILE A 26 -2.63 -3.14 -32.83
C ILE A 26 -3.74 -3.33 -31.78
N ILE A 27 -3.64 -4.34 -30.90
CA ILE A 27 -4.65 -4.60 -29.87
C ILE A 27 -4.67 -3.53 -28.78
N SER A 28 -3.53 -2.90 -28.48
CA SER A 28 -3.47 -1.80 -27.50
C SER A 28 -4.09 -0.49 -28.00
N LYS A 29 -4.27 -0.31 -29.32
CA LYS A 29 -4.77 0.94 -29.89
C LYS A 29 -6.31 1.06 -29.91
N ASP A 30 -7.04 -0.07 -29.90
CA ASP A 30 -8.50 -0.07 -30.11
C ASP A 30 -9.35 -0.22 -28.83
N ASN A 31 -8.75 -0.25 -27.63
CA ASN A 31 -9.48 -0.55 -26.37
C ASN A 31 -9.52 0.56 -25.31
N TYR A 32 -9.16 1.79 -25.64
CA TYR A 32 -9.33 2.92 -24.72
C TYR A 32 -10.31 3.95 -25.30
N PRO A 33 -11.48 4.17 -24.68
CA PRO A 33 -12.29 5.34 -25.01
C PRO A 33 -11.50 6.60 -24.62
N GLU A 34 -11.11 7.40 -25.61
CA GLU A 34 -10.60 8.76 -25.43
C GLU A 34 -11.64 9.59 -24.67
N ILE A 35 -11.39 9.85 -23.38
CA ILE A 35 -12.08 10.89 -22.65
C ILE A 35 -11.31 12.18 -22.92
N HIS A 36 -11.73 12.93 -23.94
CA HIS A 36 -11.31 14.32 -24.10
C HIS A 36 -11.89 15.15 -22.95
N ALA A 37 -11.06 15.47 -21.96
CA ALA A 37 -11.35 16.53 -21.00
C ALA A 37 -10.91 17.86 -21.62
N ASP A 38 -11.88 18.63 -22.14
CA ASP A 38 -11.70 20.04 -22.45
C ASP A 38 -11.32 20.81 -21.17
N ILE A 39 -10.06 21.21 -21.07
CA ILE A 39 -9.57 22.07 -19.98
C ILE A 39 -9.94 23.51 -20.32
N ASN A 40 -11.18 23.89 -19.99
CA ASN A 40 -11.50 25.30 -19.80
C ASN A 40 -11.30 25.68 -18.34
N LYS A 41 -10.33 26.57 -18.10
CA LYS A 41 -10.09 27.30 -16.85
C LYS A 41 -11.38 28.02 -16.42
N SER A 42 -12.19 27.37 -15.60
CA SER A 42 -13.21 28.02 -14.80
C SER A 42 -12.84 27.88 -13.33
N LYS A 43 -12.67 29.01 -12.66
CA LYS A 43 -12.69 29.07 -11.20
C LYS A 43 -14.07 28.60 -10.73
N SER A 44 -14.22 27.31 -10.49
CA SER A 44 -15.32 26.76 -9.72
C SER A 44 -14.76 26.16 -8.45
N GLU A 45 -15.23 26.66 -7.31
CA GLU A 45 -15.08 25.99 -6.01
C GLU A 45 -15.40 24.50 -6.16
N PRO A 46 -14.63 23.61 -5.51
CA PRO A 46 -14.91 22.19 -5.61
C PRO A 46 -16.22 21.90 -4.88
N VAL A 47 -17.31 21.76 -5.64
CA VAL A 47 -18.53 21.09 -5.18
C VAL A 47 -18.16 19.62 -5.03
N VAL A 48 -17.57 19.28 -3.89
CA VAL A 48 -17.40 17.90 -3.44
C VAL A 48 -18.81 17.40 -3.14
N GLN A 49 -19.45 16.77 -4.13
CA GLN A 49 -20.59 15.91 -3.85
C GLN A 49 -20.09 14.88 -2.85
N LYS A 50 -20.51 15.02 -1.59
CA LYS A 50 -20.46 13.91 -0.63
C LYS A 50 -20.97 12.71 -1.40
N GLN A 51 -20.15 11.66 -1.49
CA GLN A 51 -20.65 10.34 -1.81
C GLN A 51 -21.48 9.93 -0.58
N GLN A 52 -22.63 10.59 -0.39
CA GLN A 52 -23.73 9.99 0.33
C GLN A 52 -23.90 8.67 -0.39
N VAL A 53 -23.54 7.58 0.29
CA VAL A 53 -24.20 6.31 0.04
C VAL A 53 -25.67 6.70 0.01
N ASN A 54 -26.25 6.75 -1.19
CA ASN A 54 -27.63 7.13 -1.37
C ASN A 54 -28.41 6.04 -0.65
N LEU A 55 -28.62 6.24 0.66
CA LEU A 55 -29.52 5.49 1.50
C LEU A 55 -30.78 5.42 0.69
N VAL A 56 -31.08 4.21 0.21
CA VAL A 56 -32.07 4.09 -0.84
C VAL A 56 -33.38 4.55 -0.24
N ARG A 57 -33.84 5.74 -0.65
CA ARG A 57 -35.03 6.34 -0.08
C ARG A 57 -36.18 5.36 -0.32
N PRO A 58 -36.94 4.98 0.72
CA PRO A 58 -38.13 4.17 0.54
C PRO A 58 -39.12 4.98 -0.30
N ILE A 59 -39.43 4.50 -1.51
CA ILE A 59 -40.48 5.06 -2.35
C ILE A 59 -41.79 4.40 -1.92
N LEU A 60 -42.84 5.20 -1.71
CA LEU A 60 -44.16 4.73 -1.35
C LEU A 60 -44.75 3.78 -2.42
N SER A 61 -45.16 2.60 -1.92
CA SER A 61 -46.06 1.57 -2.43
C SER A 61 -46.38 1.54 -3.94
N SER A 62 -45.73 0.61 -4.64
CA SER A 62 -46.35 -0.12 -5.75
C SER A 62 -46.63 -1.56 -5.29
N ASP A 63 -47.82 -2.07 -5.60
CA ASP A 63 -48.41 -3.29 -5.02
C ASP A 63 -47.89 -4.59 -5.66
N THR A 64 -46.85 -4.52 -6.49
CA THR A 64 -46.31 -5.71 -7.16
C THR A 64 -45.40 -6.51 -6.25
N LYS A 65 -45.42 -7.85 -6.42
CA LYS A 65 -44.49 -8.77 -5.76
C LYS A 65 -43.02 -8.39 -6.01
N ILE A 66 -42.72 -7.81 -7.18
CA ILE A 66 -41.39 -7.37 -7.58
C ILE A 66 -40.94 -6.17 -6.75
N ASP A 67 -41.80 -5.17 -6.55
CA ASP A 67 -41.45 -3.99 -5.76
C ASP A 67 -41.20 -4.33 -4.29
N LYS A 68 -41.95 -5.28 -3.72
CA LYS A 68 -41.67 -5.84 -2.38
C LYS A 68 -40.28 -6.49 -2.30
N GLN A 69 -39.87 -7.22 -3.35
CA GLN A 69 -38.54 -7.85 -3.41
C GLN A 69 -37.42 -6.81 -3.56
N ILE A 70 -37.62 -5.78 -4.39
CA ILE A 70 -36.68 -4.66 -4.52
C ILE A 70 -36.52 -3.94 -3.19
N GLN A 71 -37.61 -3.64 -2.48
CA GLN A 71 -37.53 -2.99 -1.17
C GLN A 71 -36.84 -3.86 -0.12
N ALA A 72 -37.09 -5.18 -0.11
CA ALA A 72 -36.38 -6.10 0.78
C ALA A 72 -34.86 -6.11 0.53
N LEU A 73 -34.43 -6.04 -0.74
CA LEU A 73 -33.02 -5.93 -1.11
C LEU A 73 -32.39 -4.61 -0.67
N LYS A 74 -33.12 -3.50 -0.80
CA LYS A 74 -32.69 -2.17 -0.31
C LYS A 74 -32.53 -2.16 1.21
N ASN A 75 -33.49 -2.73 1.94
CA ASN A 75 -33.41 -2.87 3.39
C ASN A 75 -32.20 -3.72 3.78
N LYS A 76 -31.98 -4.85 3.11
CA LYS A 76 -30.78 -5.68 3.32
C LYS A 76 -29.48 -4.90 3.11
N ALA A 77 -29.41 -4.06 2.09
CA ALA A 77 -28.23 -3.23 1.84
C ALA A 77 -27.99 -2.22 2.98
N ASN A 78 -29.04 -1.64 3.54
CA ASN A 78 -28.95 -0.73 4.68
C ASN A 78 -28.54 -1.47 5.97
N ASP A 79 -29.09 -2.67 6.20
CA ASP A 79 -28.76 -3.50 7.37
C ASP A 79 -27.28 -3.91 7.35
N LEU A 80 -26.78 -4.34 6.18
CA LEU A 80 -25.37 -4.67 5.99
C LEU A 80 -24.48 -3.45 6.19
N TYR A 81 -24.86 -2.27 5.68
CA TYR A 81 -24.10 -1.04 5.91
C TYR A 81 -24.06 -0.68 7.41
N ALA A 82 -25.20 -0.73 8.10
CA ALA A 82 -25.27 -0.48 9.54
C ALA A 82 -24.43 -1.48 10.34
N GLU A 83 -24.33 -2.74 9.91
CA GLU A 83 -23.42 -3.72 10.51
C GLU A 83 -21.95 -3.28 10.41
N THR A 84 -21.53 -2.68 9.29
CA THR A 84 -20.16 -2.17 9.16
C THR A 84 -19.86 -1.06 10.17
N LEU A 85 -20.83 -0.18 10.45
CA LEU A 85 -20.70 0.90 11.44
C LEU A 85 -20.55 0.35 12.86
N ARG A 86 -21.34 -0.67 13.23
CA ARG A 86 -21.30 -1.31 14.55
C ARG A 86 -19.96 -1.95 14.88
N LYS A 87 -19.20 -2.40 13.89
CA LYS A 87 -17.87 -3.02 14.10
C LYS A 87 -16.79 -2.04 14.53
N GLY A 88 -17.00 -0.73 14.33
CA GLY A 88 -16.05 0.32 14.73
C GLY A 88 -16.47 1.11 15.97
N GLU A 89 -17.29 0.53 16.85
CA GLU A 89 -17.87 1.21 18.03
C GLU A 89 -18.69 2.48 17.73
N SER A 90 -19.00 2.74 16.45
CA SER A 90 -19.80 3.90 16.07
C SER A 90 -21.27 3.65 16.40
N ILE A 91 -21.69 4.19 17.54
CA ILE A 91 -23.07 4.18 18.00
C ILE A 91 -23.77 5.39 17.40
N GLU A 92 -24.67 5.14 16.45
CA GLU A 92 -25.58 6.12 15.85
C GLU A 92 -24.91 7.18 14.96
N SER A 93 -25.73 7.87 14.15
CA SER A 93 -25.35 8.84 13.12
C SER A 93 -24.74 10.15 13.67
N LYS A 94 -23.92 10.06 14.71
CA LYS A 94 -23.23 11.20 15.30
C LYS A 94 -22.03 11.53 14.42
N GLN A 95 -22.01 12.76 13.90
CA GLN A 95 -20.78 13.30 13.33
C GLN A 95 -19.79 13.56 14.46
N TYR A 96 -18.61 12.98 14.34
CA TYR A 96 -17.49 13.19 15.24
C TYR A 96 -16.72 14.44 14.81
N SER A 97 -16.17 15.15 15.79
CA SER A 97 -15.09 16.12 15.60
C SER A 97 -13.78 15.40 15.28
N TYR A 98 -12.81 16.12 14.71
CA TYR A 98 -11.49 15.55 14.42
C TYR A 98 -10.82 14.92 15.66
N GLU A 99 -11.03 15.47 16.86
CA GLU A 99 -10.42 14.98 18.10
C GLU A 99 -11.10 13.75 18.72
N GLU A 100 -12.29 13.36 18.27
CA GLU A 100 -13.02 12.16 18.74
C GLU A 100 -12.61 10.86 18.01
N ASN A 101 -12.99 9.69 18.53
CA ASN A 101 -12.59 8.39 17.98
C ASN A 101 -13.35 8.02 16.68
N TRP A 102 -13.00 8.67 15.57
CA TRP A 102 -13.47 8.35 14.23
C TRP A 102 -12.56 7.33 13.53
N CYS A 103 -13.07 6.66 12.50
CA CYS A 103 -12.34 5.67 11.72
C CYS A 103 -12.33 5.99 10.22
N VAL A 104 -13.49 6.33 9.66
CA VAL A 104 -13.65 6.64 8.24
C VAL A 104 -13.99 8.12 8.11
N ALA A 105 -12.98 8.96 7.84
CA ALA A 105 -13.13 10.41 7.80
C ALA A 105 -14.33 10.90 6.97
N ALA A 106 -14.56 10.32 5.80
CA ALA A 106 -15.65 10.72 4.90
C ALA A 106 -17.06 10.37 5.40
N GLU A 107 -17.18 9.47 6.36
CA GLU A 107 -18.45 9.01 6.93
C GLU A 107 -18.68 9.57 8.34
N ASP A 108 -17.61 9.63 9.13
CA ASP A 108 -17.66 9.93 10.55
C ASP A 108 -17.55 11.42 10.83
N LEU A 109 -16.87 12.19 9.99
CA LEU A 109 -16.54 13.59 10.29
C LEU A 109 -17.54 14.60 9.71
N SER A 110 -17.50 15.81 10.28
CA SER A 110 -18.05 17.00 9.61
C SER A 110 -17.31 17.25 8.28
N GLN A 111 -17.91 18.05 7.37
CA GLN A 111 -17.24 18.35 6.09
C GLN A 111 -15.92 19.12 6.31
N GLU A 112 -15.89 20.01 7.29
CA GLU A 112 -14.71 20.80 7.65
C GLU A 112 -13.61 19.90 8.24
N ASP A 113 -13.96 19.06 9.22
CA ASP A 113 -13.02 18.11 9.83
C ASP A 113 -12.52 17.08 8.82
N TYR A 114 -13.36 16.64 7.87
CA TYR A 114 -12.94 15.77 6.77
C TYR A 114 -11.87 16.43 5.89
N LEU A 115 -12.06 17.70 5.52
CA LEU A 115 -11.07 18.45 4.72
C LEU A 115 -9.78 18.66 5.50
N TYR A 116 -9.88 18.95 6.80
CA TYR A 116 -8.74 19.08 7.69
C TYR A 116 -7.96 17.77 7.83
N ALA A 117 -8.64 16.65 8.12
CA ALA A 117 -8.04 15.32 8.20
C ALA A 117 -7.37 14.92 6.87
N LYS A 118 -8.00 15.22 5.73
CA LYS A 118 -7.43 14.96 4.41
C LYS A 118 -6.12 15.73 4.18
N LYS A 119 -6.07 17.01 4.59
CA LYS A 119 -4.85 17.83 4.51
C LYS A 119 -3.74 17.25 5.39
N LEU A 120 -4.05 16.98 6.67
CA LEU A 120 -3.09 16.41 7.62
C LEU A 120 -2.57 15.05 7.15
N LYS A 121 -3.41 14.23 6.53
CA LYS A 121 -3.00 12.93 5.98
C LYS A 121 -1.99 13.10 4.86
N LYS A 122 -2.22 14.05 3.96
CA LYS A 122 -1.29 14.35 2.86
C LYS A 122 0.08 14.79 3.39
N GLU A 123 0.09 15.70 4.38
CA GLU A 123 1.31 16.19 5.02
C GLU A 123 2.04 15.09 5.80
N TRP A 124 1.29 14.28 6.57
CA TRP A 124 1.83 13.10 7.26
C TRP A 124 2.49 12.15 6.27
N MET A 125 1.77 11.74 5.22
CA MET A 125 2.28 10.86 4.18
C MET A 125 3.55 11.40 3.52
N LEU A 126 3.58 12.70 3.17
CA LEU A 126 4.77 13.33 2.58
C LEU A 126 5.97 13.30 3.55
N SER A 127 5.75 13.66 4.82
CA SER A 127 6.81 13.64 5.85
C SER A 127 7.41 12.26 6.10
N ARG A 128 6.68 11.20 5.74
CA ARG A 128 7.08 9.81 5.90
C ARG A 128 7.60 9.17 4.61
N GLY A 129 7.60 9.91 3.51
CA GLY A 129 8.10 9.47 2.22
C GLY A 129 7.13 8.70 1.35
N TYR A 130 5.83 8.80 1.61
CA TYR A 130 4.81 8.30 0.69
C TYR A 130 4.68 9.29 -0.47
N ALA A 131 5.64 9.22 -1.39
CA ALA A 131 5.65 9.89 -2.68
C ALA A 131 6.31 8.94 -3.69
N TYR A 132 5.64 8.69 -4.81
CA TYR A 132 6.07 7.68 -5.77
C TYR A 132 6.32 8.29 -7.15
N VAL A 133 7.39 7.85 -7.82
CA VAL A 133 7.71 8.27 -9.19
C VAL A 133 6.67 7.65 -10.13
N SER A 134 5.75 8.46 -10.64
CA SER A 134 4.68 7.97 -11.52
C SER A 134 5.18 7.79 -12.97
N ASP A 135 5.62 6.59 -13.33
CA ASP A 135 6.01 6.28 -14.72
C ASP A 135 5.00 5.38 -15.46
N THR A 136 3.93 4.93 -14.80
CA THR A 136 2.95 4.03 -15.43
C THR A 136 1.50 4.50 -15.28
N ASN A 137 0.77 4.47 -16.40
CA ASN A 137 -0.69 4.56 -16.45
C ASN A 137 -1.40 3.37 -15.77
N GLU A 138 -0.66 2.41 -15.24
CA GLU A 138 -1.14 1.14 -14.67
C GLU A 138 -0.55 0.89 -13.29
N GLY A 139 -0.93 1.70 -12.30
CA GLY A 139 -0.51 1.52 -10.92
C GLY A 139 -1.55 2.09 -9.96
N ILE A 140 -2.04 1.22 -9.07
CA ILE A 140 -3.06 1.42 -8.03
C ILE A 140 -3.18 2.90 -7.60
N GLN A 141 -4.29 3.57 -7.96
CA GLN A 141 -4.56 5.00 -7.68
C GLN A 141 -4.48 5.39 -6.19
N LEU A 142 -4.45 4.42 -5.25
CA LEU A 142 -4.27 4.68 -3.81
C LEU A 142 -2.91 5.30 -3.46
N PHE A 143 -1.90 5.21 -4.34
CA PHE A 143 -0.53 5.65 -4.05
C PHE A 143 -0.07 6.92 -4.79
N ARG A 144 -0.90 7.53 -5.65
CA ARG A 144 -0.57 8.79 -6.34
C ARG A 144 -0.80 10.03 -5.46
N LEU A 145 -0.36 9.97 -4.21
CA LEU A 145 -0.35 11.11 -3.33
C LEU A 145 1.08 11.64 -3.28
N ASN A 146 1.22 12.97 -3.45
CA ASN A 146 2.50 13.67 -3.40
C ASN A 146 3.46 13.37 -4.58
N ASP A 147 2.98 12.78 -5.68
CA ASP A 147 3.79 12.54 -6.88
C ASP A 147 4.22 13.87 -7.53
N GLU A 148 3.40 14.92 -7.39
CA GLU A 148 3.68 16.25 -7.90
C GLU A 148 4.98 16.87 -7.36
N TYR A 149 5.46 16.40 -6.19
CA TYR A 149 6.71 16.89 -5.60
C TYR A 149 7.95 16.23 -6.22
N LEU A 150 7.79 15.06 -6.85
CA LEU A 150 8.90 14.34 -7.49
C LEU A 150 9.07 14.72 -8.96
N GLU A 151 8.07 15.32 -9.60
CA GLU A 151 8.12 15.73 -11.01
C GLU A 151 9.36 16.55 -11.37
N PRO A 152 9.78 17.57 -10.59
CA PRO A 152 10.99 18.35 -10.92
C PRO A 152 12.26 17.49 -10.92
N TYR A 153 12.30 16.41 -10.14
CA TYR A 153 13.48 15.55 -9.98
C TYR A 153 13.58 14.49 -11.08
N LYS A 154 12.50 14.22 -11.81
CA LYS A 154 12.50 13.29 -12.96
C LYS A 154 13.32 13.80 -14.15
N GLU A 155 13.42 15.11 -14.28
CA GLU A 155 14.12 15.77 -15.41
C GLU A 155 15.60 16.09 -15.08
N ILE A 156 16.02 15.87 -13.83
CA ILE A 156 17.37 16.14 -13.36
C ILE A 156 18.29 14.99 -13.76
N ASP A 157 19.51 15.31 -14.22
CA ASP A 157 20.50 14.29 -14.54
C ASP A 157 20.94 13.50 -13.30
N LYS A 158 21.37 12.26 -13.51
CA LYS A 158 21.73 11.32 -12.45
C LYS A 158 22.80 11.86 -11.51
N GLU A 159 23.83 12.51 -12.03
CA GLU A 159 24.93 13.07 -11.25
C GLU A 159 24.43 14.18 -10.31
N SER A 160 23.61 15.10 -10.82
CA SER A 160 22.95 16.15 -10.03
C SER A 160 22.01 15.56 -8.97
N LEU A 161 21.26 14.52 -9.32
CA LEU A 161 20.36 13.85 -8.36
C LEU A 161 21.13 13.20 -7.20
N ILE A 162 22.26 12.54 -7.50
CA ILE A 162 23.18 12.00 -6.49
C ILE A 162 23.77 13.11 -5.63
N GLN A 163 24.10 14.27 -6.21
CA GLN A 163 24.59 15.41 -5.45
C GLN A 163 23.55 15.92 -4.47
N PHE A 164 22.32 16.17 -4.91
CA PHE A 164 21.23 16.61 -4.02
C PHE A 164 20.96 15.60 -2.90
N ALA A 165 20.99 14.30 -3.20
CA ALA A 165 20.84 13.26 -2.20
C ALA A 165 21.99 13.24 -1.17
N ASN A 166 23.23 13.50 -1.59
CA ASN A 166 24.35 13.64 -0.66
C ASN A 166 24.23 14.88 0.23
N ASP A 167 23.52 15.92 -0.23
CA ASP A 167 23.16 17.11 0.53
C ASP A 167 21.88 16.92 1.36
N ASP A 168 21.44 15.67 1.56
CA ASP A 168 20.25 15.27 2.34
C ASP A 168 18.90 15.79 1.79
N ASP A 169 18.82 16.08 0.48
CA ASP A 169 17.54 16.37 -0.19
C ASP A 169 16.64 15.12 -0.21
N LEU A 170 15.56 15.16 0.57
CA LEU A 170 14.61 14.05 0.74
C LEU A 170 13.94 13.62 -0.57
N LEU A 171 13.62 14.55 -1.46
CA LEU A 171 12.93 14.24 -2.71
C LEU A 171 13.92 13.59 -3.69
N ALA A 172 15.16 14.09 -3.73
CA ALA A 172 16.23 13.44 -4.49
C ALA A 172 16.50 12.01 -4.02
N LEU A 173 16.58 11.82 -2.70
CA LEU A 173 16.72 10.49 -2.08
C LEU A 173 15.55 9.56 -2.46
N LEU A 174 14.31 10.05 -2.42
CA LEU A 174 13.13 9.28 -2.81
C LEU A 174 13.16 8.86 -4.29
N VAL A 175 13.62 9.73 -5.20
CA VAL A 175 13.76 9.39 -6.62
C VAL A 175 14.87 8.35 -6.82
N LEU A 176 16.02 8.50 -6.16
CA LEU A 176 17.12 7.53 -6.27
C LEU A 176 16.71 6.13 -5.80
N VAL A 177 15.96 6.03 -4.70
CA VAL A 177 15.49 4.73 -4.20
C VAL A 177 14.56 4.04 -5.22
N GLN A 178 13.80 4.82 -5.98
CA GLN A 178 12.81 4.30 -6.93
C GLN A 178 13.36 4.15 -8.36
N SER A 179 14.57 4.66 -8.65
CA SER A 179 15.13 4.70 -9.99
C SER A 179 15.81 3.38 -10.39
N ASP A 180 15.43 2.84 -11.54
CA ASP A 180 16.11 1.71 -12.19
C ASP A 180 17.40 2.09 -12.93
N GLU A 181 17.72 3.38 -12.99
CA GLU A 181 18.92 3.91 -13.67
C GLU A 181 20.15 4.01 -12.75
N VAL A 182 19.98 3.74 -11.45
CA VAL A 182 21.06 3.78 -10.45
C VAL A 182 21.45 2.38 -9.98
N SER A 183 22.69 2.23 -9.53
CA SER A 183 23.16 0.94 -9.01
C SER A 183 22.44 0.60 -7.71
N SER A 184 22.39 -0.70 -7.39
CA SER A 184 21.86 -1.18 -6.10
C SER A 184 22.53 -0.48 -4.92
N GLU A 185 23.86 -0.27 -4.97
CA GLU A 185 24.60 0.43 -3.92
C GLU A 185 24.12 1.88 -3.70
N VAL A 186 23.90 2.64 -4.78
CA VAL A 186 23.37 4.02 -4.68
C VAL A 186 21.96 4.00 -4.10
N ARG A 187 21.14 3.04 -4.53
CA ARG A 187 19.76 2.85 -4.05
C ARG A 187 19.73 2.53 -2.56
N SER A 188 20.52 1.57 -2.10
CA SER A 188 20.63 1.19 -0.68
C SER A 188 21.17 2.33 0.18
N LYS A 189 22.17 3.09 -0.30
CA LYS A 189 22.69 4.27 0.41
C LYS A 189 21.61 5.35 0.58
N ALA A 190 20.87 5.64 -0.49
CA ALA A 190 19.76 6.59 -0.44
C ALA A 190 18.66 6.12 0.54
N ALA A 191 18.34 4.82 0.52
CA ALA A 191 17.37 4.22 1.44
C ALA A 191 17.79 4.32 2.91
N GLN A 192 19.07 4.06 3.22
CA GLN A 192 19.64 4.25 4.56
C GLN A 192 19.54 5.72 4.99
N GLN A 193 19.89 6.66 4.11
CA GLN A 193 19.80 8.09 4.39
C GLN A 193 18.35 8.53 4.64
N LEU A 194 17.36 8.03 3.87
CA LEU A 194 15.95 8.30 4.15
C LEU A 194 15.53 7.86 5.56
N VAL A 195 15.91 6.63 5.96
CA VAL A 195 15.61 6.12 7.30
C VAL A 195 16.25 6.99 8.39
N VAL A 196 17.51 7.40 8.19
CA VAL A 196 18.20 8.35 9.08
C VAL A 196 17.47 9.68 9.14
N GLN A 197 16.89 10.18 8.05
CA GLN A 197 16.09 11.42 8.07
C GLN A 197 14.70 11.26 8.71
N GLY A 198 14.29 10.04 9.07
CA GLY A 198 12.98 9.74 9.67
C GLY A 198 11.91 9.35 8.66
N ASN A 199 12.27 9.26 7.38
CA ASN A 199 11.45 8.78 6.28
C ASN A 199 11.58 7.25 6.19
N VAL A 200 10.67 6.57 6.88
CA VAL A 200 10.72 5.11 7.03
C VAL A 200 9.84 4.35 6.04
N SER A 201 9.11 5.02 5.15
CA SER A 201 8.26 4.31 4.18
C SER A 201 9.11 3.66 3.08
N VAL A 202 9.38 4.40 2.00
CA VAL A 202 10.14 3.92 0.84
C VAL A 202 11.55 3.47 1.21
N GLY A 203 12.22 4.19 2.12
CA GLY A 203 13.56 3.83 2.59
C GLY A 203 13.59 2.44 3.24
N LEU A 204 12.74 2.19 4.24
CA LEU A 204 12.77 0.92 4.96
C LEU A 204 12.25 -0.25 4.11
N SER A 205 11.27 0.00 3.24
CA SER A 205 10.84 -0.99 2.24
C SER A 205 12.00 -1.44 1.37
N GLN A 206 12.81 -0.51 0.85
CA GLN A 206 13.97 -0.87 0.03
C GLN A 206 15.01 -1.68 0.81
N LEU A 207 15.30 -1.31 2.07
CA LEU A 207 16.26 -2.07 2.88
C LEU A 207 15.77 -3.49 3.17
N VAL A 208 14.47 -3.67 3.42
CA VAL A 208 13.86 -5.01 3.53
C VAL A 208 14.00 -5.78 2.22
N MET A 209 13.79 -5.13 1.07
CA MET A 209 13.96 -5.76 -0.24
C MET A 209 15.41 -6.20 -0.50
N ASP A 210 16.38 -5.38 -0.11
CA ASP A 210 17.81 -5.70 -0.22
C ASP A 210 18.14 -6.96 0.59
N GLU A 211 17.68 -7.04 1.84
CA GLU A 211 17.87 -8.22 2.68
C GLU A 211 17.19 -9.47 2.11
N LEU A 212 15.97 -9.35 1.58
CA LEU A 212 15.28 -10.48 0.95
C LEU A 212 15.97 -10.96 -0.33
N ASN A 213 16.55 -10.04 -1.12
CA ASN A 213 17.38 -10.40 -2.27
C ASN A 213 18.65 -11.13 -1.81
N ASN A 214 19.31 -10.66 -0.75
CA ASN A 214 20.47 -11.35 -0.20
C ASN A 214 20.11 -12.75 0.33
N ALA A 215 18.98 -12.89 1.02
CA ALA A 215 18.46 -14.19 1.45
C ALA A 215 18.24 -15.15 0.27
N ARG A 216 17.65 -14.65 -0.82
CA ARG A 216 17.46 -15.40 -2.07
C ARG A 216 18.80 -15.83 -2.66
N PHE A 217 19.77 -14.92 -2.78
CA PHE A 217 21.09 -15.25 -3.33
C PHE A 217 21.80 -16.31 -2.48
N ALA A 218 21.87 -16.11 -1.16
CA ALA A 218 22.47 -17.08 -0.23
C ALA A 218 21.82 -18.47 -0.34
N TYR A 219 20.48 -18.55 -0.39
CA TYR A 219 19.79 -19.82 -0.56
C TYR A 219 20.10 -20.51 -1.90
N SER A 220 20.29 -19.72 -2.97
CA SER A 220 20.50 -20.23 -4.33
C SER A 220 21.91 -20.74 -4.58
N GLU A 221 22.90 -20.17 -3.90
CA GLU A 221 24.30 -20.58 -4.01
C GLU A 221 24.59 -21.90 -3.25
N GLY A 222 23.56 -22.49 -2.64
CA GLY A 222 23.70 -23.70 -1.83
C GLY A 222 24.41 -23.43 -0.50
N SER A 223 24.49 -22.17 -0.08
CA SER A 223 24.93 -21.78 1.25
C SER A 223 24.04 -22.46 2.29
N ASP A 224 24.62 -22.76 3.46
CA ASP A 224 23.85 -23.25 4.61
C ASP A 224 22.64 -22.32 4.83
N ASN A 225 21.45 -22.90 5.03
CA ASN A 225 20.19 -22.19 5.30
C ASN A 225 20.34 -21.15 6.41
N LYS A 226 21.39 -21.26 7.23
CA LYS A 226 21.82 -20.26 8.20
C LYS A 226 21.99 -18.87 7.59
N GLU A 227 22.76 -18.67 6.52
CA GLU A 227 23.01 -17.33 5.97
C GLU A 227 21.73 -16.70 5.40
N ALA A 228 20.96 -17.49 4.65
CA ALA A 228 19.65 -17.06 4.17
C ALA A 228 18.73 -16.68 5.34
N LYS A 229 18.71 -17.46 6.42
CA LYS A 229 17.97 -17.15 7.64
C LYS A 229 18.42 -15.85 8.28
N GLU A 230 19.73 -15.57 8.35
CA GLU A 230 20.25 -14.32 8.92
C GLU A 230 19.65 -13.08 8.24
N HIS A 231 19.57 -13.10 6.90
CA HIS A 231 18.95 -12.04 6.11
C HIS A 231 17.43 -11.95 6.32
N ILE A 232 16.72 -13.08 6.45
CA ILE A 232 15.31 -13.07 6.82
C ILE A 232 15.10 -12.44 8.21
N LEU A 233 15.90 -12.81 9.21
CA LEU A 233 15.81 -12.22 10.55
C LEU A 233 16.12 -10.73 10.54
N GLN A 234 17.13 -10.30 9.77
CA GLN A 234 17.46 -8.88 9.62
C GLN A 234 16.33 -8.09 8.95
N SER A 235 15.68 -8.65 7.94
CA SER A 235 14.51 -8.03 7.30
C SER A 235 13.33 -7.90 8.28
N LEU A 236 13.08 -8.93 9.10
CA LEU A 236 12.03 -8.89 10.14
C LEU A 236 12.35 -7.88 11.25
N ALA A 237 13.62 -7.69 11.60
CA ALA A 237 14.01 -6.65 12.55
C ALA A 237 13.72 -5.24 12.02
N MET A 238 13.95 -5.00 10.73
CA MET A 238 13.55 -3.76 10.06
C MET A 238 12.03 -3.60 10.01
N VAL A 239 11.29 -4.70 9.79
CA VAL A 239 9.82 -4.70 9.89
C VAL A 239 9.37 -4.29 11.29
N GLU A 240 9.94 -4.85 12.35
CA GLU A 240 9.60 -4.47 13.73
C GLU A 240 9.85 -2.99 14.00
N TYR A 241 10.99 -2.48 13.56
CA TYR A 241 11.32 -1.05 13.66
C TYR A 241 10.29 -0.18 12.93
N GLY A 242 9.82 -0.58 11.73
CA GLY A 242 8.76 0.12 11.03
C GLY A 242 7.43 0.11 11.79
N LEU A 243 7.06 -1.05 12.33
CA LEU A 243 5.83 -1.25 13.11
C LEU A 243 5.79 -0.42 14.39
N GLN A 244 6.91 -0.34 15.13
CA GLN A 244 7.06 0.54 16.30
C GLN A 244 6.76 2.00 15.95
N ARG A 245 7.10 2.41 14.72
CA ARG A 245 6.91 3.77 14.21
C ARG A 245 5.59 3.98 13.47
N LYS A 246 4.64 3.04 13.59
CA LYS A 246 3.37 2.97 12.85
C LYS A 246 3.53 3.20 11.36
N ASP A 247 4.52 2.51 10.77
CA ASP A 247 4.71 2.44 9.33
C ASP A 247 4.62 0.98 8.85
N LEU A 248 3.77 0.72 7.86
CA LEU A 248 3.54 -0.63 7.34
C LEU A 248 4.27 -0.92 6.02
N SER A 249 4.99 0.05 5.46
CA SER A 249 5.64 -0.14 4.15
C SER A 249 6.68 -1.25 4.19
N ALA A 250 7.45 -1.37 5.28
CA ALA A 250 8.40 -2.46 5.47
C ALA A 250 7.71 -3.83 5.58
N LEU A 251 6.64 -3.93 6.39
CA LEU A 251 5.85 -5.16 6.51
C LEU A 251 5.24 -5.55 5.15
N ASN A 252 4.66 -4.60 4.43
CA ASN A 252 4.05 -4.85 3.13
C ASN A 252 5.07 -5.30 2.08
N ALA A 253 6.26 -4.69 2.06
CA ALA A 253 7.36 -5.15 1.21
C ALA A 253 7.73 -6.60 1.55
N PHE A 254 7.92 -6.91 2.84
CA PHE A 254 8.21 -8.26 3.30
C PHE A 254 7.11 -9.26 2.87
N LEU A 255 5.85 -8.95 3.12
CA LEU A 255 4.72 -9.82 2.75
C LEU A 255 4.60 -10.01 1.24
N MET A 256 4.83 -8.97 0.44
CA MET A 256 4.75 -9.07 -1.02
C MET A 256 5.72 -10.12 -1.57
N PHE A 257 6.98 -10.10 -1.12
CA PHE A 257 8.01 -11.02 -1.59
C PHE A 257 7.94 -12.42 -0.94
N THR A 258 7.47 -12.50 0.30
CA THR A 258 7.35 -13.78 1.01
C THR A 258 6.08 -14.53 0.67
N ASN A 259 5.01 -13.85 0.25
CA ASN A 259 3.83 -14.50 -0.30
C ASN A 259 4.14 -15.22 -1.62
N ASP A 260 5.10 -14.69 -2.39
CA ASP A 260 5.61 -15.30 -3.62
C ASP A 260 6.98 -15.97 -3.43
N PHE A 261 7.19 -16.62 -2.28
CA PHE A 261 8.48 -17.21 -1.94
C PHE A 261 8.97 -18.27 -2.94
N LYS A 262 8.06 -18.91 -3.69
CA LYS A 262 8.42 -19.91 -4.70
C LYS A 262 9.18 -19.30 -5.86
N ASP A 263 8.66 -18.20 -6.40
CA ASP A 263 9.21 -17.58 -7.60
C ASP A 263 10.26 -16.51 -7.23
N PHE A 264 10.00 -15.70 -6.19
CA PHE A 264 10.91 -14.64 -5.79
C PHE A 264 12.07 -15.13 -4.92
N LEU A 265 11.78 -15.85 -3.82
CA LEU A 265 12.81 -16.34 -2.88
C LEU A 265 13.42 -17.68 -3.29
N ASN A 266 13.25 -18.09 -4.55
CA ASN A 266 13.73 -19.35 -5.11
C ASN A 266 13.34 -20.59 -4.26
N GLY A 267 12.15 -20.54 -3.63
CA GLY A 267 11.61 -21.62 -2.80
C GLY A 267 11.93 -21.55 -1.31
N LEU A 268 12.71 -20.57 -0.85
CA LEU A 268 12.95 -20.34 0.58
C LEU A 268 11.67 -19.82 1.25
N ASP A 269 10.95 -20.69 1.97
CA ASP A 269 9.77 -20.30 2.74
C ASP A 269 10.16 -19.76 4.14
N PRO A 270 9.96 -18.46 4.43
CA PRO A 270 10.27 -17.87 5.72
C PRO A 270 9.61 -18.59 6.90
N LYS A 271 8.41 -19.18 6.69
CA LYS A 271 7.67 -19.92 7.74
C LYS A 271 8.38 -21.19 8.20
N THR A 272 9.33 -21.67 7.41
CA THR A 272 10.09 -22.90 7.71
C THR A 272 11.47 -22.61 8.31
N VAL A 273 12.01 -21.41 8.11
CA VAL A 273 13.35 -21.03 8.61
C VAL A 273 13.30 -20.14 9.85
N VAL A 274 12.23 -19.38 10.04
CA VAL A 274 11.99 -18.59 11.25
C VAL A 274 11.20 -19.41 12.25
N SER A 275 11.64 -19.39 13.51
CA SER A 275 11.03 -20.09 14.62
C SER A 275 10.82 -19.17 15.82
N ASN A 276 10.02 -19.61 16.78
CA ASN A 276 9.75 -18.82 17.99
C ASN A 276 11.01 -18.48 18.80
N ALA A 277 12.06 -19.29 18.70
CA ALA A 277 13.33 -19.03 19.39
C ALA A 277 14.06 -17.81 18.81
N ASP A 278 13.77 -17.42 17.57
CA ASP A 278 14.41 -16.32 16.87
C ASP A 278 13.75 -14.97 17.18
N PHE A 279 12.56 -14.96 17.81
CA PHE A 279 11.81 -13.72 18.03
C PHE A 279 12.50 -12.75 18.98
N LEU A 280 13.20 -13.25 20.01
CA LEU A 280 14.00 -12.39 20.89
C LEU A 280 15.13 -11.72 20.11
N GLU A 281 15.78 -12.48 19.22
CA GLU A 281 16.87 -11.96 18.39
C GLU A 281 16.38 -10.91 17.38
N ILE A 282 15.18 -11.09 16.80
CA ILE A 282 14.56 -10.08 15.93
C ILE A 282 14.36 -8.76 16.70
N SER A 283 13.82 -8.83 17.93
CA SER A 283 13.60 -7.64 18.75
C SER A 283 14.92 -6.97 19.19
N ASP A 284 15.93 -7.74 19.58
CA ASP A 284 17.26 -7.22 19.92
C ASP A 284 17.92 -6.52 18.72
N ARG A 285 17.75 -7.07 17.51
CA ARG A 285 18.22 -6.46 16.25
C ARG A 285 17.46 -5.19 15.92
N ALA A 286 16.15 -5.15 16.13
CA ALA A 286 15.33 -3.97 15.91
C ALA A 286 15.74 -2.82 16.86
N GLU A 287 15.95 -3.12 18.13
CA GLU A 287 16.47 -2.14 19.11
C GLU A 287 17.87 -1.65 18.72
N SER A 288 18.75 -2.56 18.29
CA SER A 288 20.08 -2.21 17.81
C SER A 288 20.04 -1.33 16.56
N PHE A 289 19.10 -1.59 15.65
CA PHE A 289 18.87 -0.77 14.46
C PHE A 289 18.37 0.63 14.85
N TYR A 290 17.42 0.73 15.77
CA TYR A 290 16.94 2.01 16.33
C TYR A 290 18.09 2.84 16.92
N LYS A 291 18.95 2.22 17.75
CA LYS A 291 20.11 2.89 18.36
C LYS A 291 21.06 3.43 17.29
N LYS A 292 21.44 2.59 16.32
CA LYS A 292 22.32 3.01 15.22
C LYS A 292 21.74 4.17 14.42
N VAL A 293 20.45 4.14 14.09
CA VAL A 293 19.78 5.23 13.37
C VAL A 293 19.88 6.54 14.17
N ASN A 294 19.63 6.51 15.48
CA ASN A 294 19.72 7.70 16.31
C ASN A 294 21.16 8.18 16.55
N GLU A 295 22.13 7.28 16.62
CA GLU A 295 23.57 7.63 16.64
C GLU A 295 23.94 8.43 15.36
N TYR A 296 23.56 7.92 14.18
CA TYR A 296 23.80 8.65 12.92
C TYR A 296 23.05 9.98 12.83
N ARG A 297 21.85 10.06 13.41
CA ARG A 297 21.09 11.32 13.49
C ARG A 297 21.81 12.34 14.37
N ALA A 298 22.31 11.92 15.52
CA ALA A 298 23.07 12.78 16.43
C ALA A 298 24.34 13.33 15.76
N GLU A 299 25.07 12.50 15.00
CA GLU A 299 26.23 12.94 14.20
C GLU A 299 25.87 14.03 13.17
N LYS A 300 24.64 14.01 12.66
CA LYS A 300 24.11 15.02 11.73
C LYS A 300 23.41 16.19 12.41
N ASN A 301 23.46 16.30 13.74
CA ASN A 301 22.71 17.28 14.53
C ASN A 301 21.19 17.22 14.31
N LEU A 302 20.67 16.05 13.98
CA LEU A 302 19.23 15.78 13.91
C LEU A 302 18.75 15.31 15.30
N GLY A 303 17.53 15.69 15.68
CA GLY A 303 16.92 15.19 16.92
C GLY A 303 16.63 13.69 16.86
N GLU A 304 16.47 13.01 17.99
CA GLU A 304 16.10 11.60 18.02
C GLU A 304 14.73 11.37 17.36
N LEU A 305 14.52 10.17 16.83
CA LEU A 305 13.21 9.73 16.39
C LEU A 305 12.41 9.22 17.61
N ASP A 306 11.51 10.04 18.15
CA ASP A 306 10.62 9.66 19.28
C ASP A 306 9.33 9.02 18.74
N ASP A 307 8.83 8.01 19.46
CA ASP A 307 7.54 7.36 19.22
C ASP A 307 6.35 8.27 19.61
N LYS A 308 6.59 9.32 20.41
CA LYS A 308 5.59 10.32 20.79
C LYS A 308 5.16 11.26 19.66
N ASP A 309 5.85 11.23 18.52
CA ASP A 309 5.54 12.09 17.37
C ASP A 309 4.43 11.53 16.46
N ILE A 310 3.81 10.40 16.83
CA ILE A 310 2.75 9.82 16.00
C ILE A 310 1.43 10.53 16.24
N SER A 311 1.14 11.45 15.32
CA SER A 311 -0.14 12.16 15.27
C SER A 311 -1.34 11.23 15.12
N LYS A 312 -2.52 11.71 15.51
CA LYS A 312 -3.79 11.01 15.29
C LYS A 312 -4.00 10.57 13.84
N ILE A 313 -3.67 11.43 12.88
CA ILE A 313 -3.82 11.09 11.46
C ILE A 313 -2.85 9.99 11.04
N GLY A 314 -1.68 9.92 11.67
CA GLY A 314 -0.73 8.83 11.48
C GLY A 314 -1.26 7.49 11.97
N ASP A 315 -1.92 7.47 13.13
CA ASP A 315 -2.59 6.27 13.64
C ASP A 315 -3.73 5.81 12.71
N ILE A 316 -4.59 6.73 12.26
CA ILE A 316 -5.65 6.41 11.31
C ILE A 316 -5.07 5.86 10.01
N HIS A 317 -4.04 6.50 9.47
CA HIS A 317 -3.39 6.05 8.24
C HIS A 317 -2.79 4.64 8.38
N TYR A 318 -2.16 4.36 9.52
CA TYR A 318 -1.67 3.03 9.86
C TYR A 318 -2.80 1.99 9.87
N GLN A 319 -3.94 2.30 10.51
CA GLN A 319 -5.07 1.38 10.56
C GLN A 319 -5.72 1.13 9.18
N GLU A 320 -5.78 2.14 8.31
CA GLU A 320 -6.21 1.99 6.91
C GLU A 320 -5.29 1.04 6.14
N LEU A 321 -3.97 1.24 6.24
CA LEU A 321 -2.98 0.37 5.61
C LEU A 321 -3.10 -1.05 6.17
N LEU A 322 -3.19 -1.21 7.48
CA LEU A 322 -3.32 -2.51 8.15
C LEU A 322 -4.56 -3.26 7.68
N SER A 323 -5.68 -2.57 7.49
CA SER A 323 -6.91 -3.18 6.97
C SER A 323 -6.73 -3.73 5.55
N THR A 324 -5.94 -3.05 4.71
CA THR A 324 -5.61 -3.51 3.35
C THR A 324 -4.63 -4.67 3.40
N THR A 325 -3.63 -4.60 4.27
CA THR A 325 -2.66 -5.68 4.52
C THR A 325 -3.36 -6.95 4.99
N PHE A 326 -4.36 -6.86 5.88
CA PHE A 326 -5.17 -8.00 6.27
C PHE A 326 -6.00 -8.57 5.13
N ASP A 327 -6.61 -7.73 4.30
CA ASP A 327 -7.38 -8.19 3.15
C ASP A 327 -6.53 -9.01 2.16
N GLN A 328 -5.27 -8.64 1.99
CA GLN A 328 -4.34 -9.31 1.07
C GLN A 328 -3.61 -10.51 1.67
N TYR A 329 -3.19 -10.42 2.95
CA TYR A 329 -2.21 -11.33 3.55
C TYR A 329 -2.67 -11.93 4.88
N ASN A 330 -3.98 -12.00 5.15
CA ASN A 330 -4.53 -12.50 6.41
C ASN A 330 -3.86 -13.80 6.88
N ASP A 331 -3.72 -14.78 5.99
CA ASP A 331 -3.21 -16.11 6.33
C ASP A 331 -1.75 -16.10 6.78
N ILE A 332 -0.93 -15.17 6.28
CA ILE A 332 0.46 -14.98 6.71
C ILE A 332 0.49 -14.21 8.02
N LEU A 333 -0.28 -13.13 8.14
CA LEU A 333 -0.34 -12.30 9.36
C LEU A 333 -0.81 -13.09 10.59
N THR A 334 -1.68 -14.08 10.40
CA THR A 334 -2.15 -14.96 11.48
C THR A 334 -1.30 -16.20 11.70
N SER A 335 -0.24 -16.42 10.91
CA SER A 335 0.62 -17.59 11.05
C SER A 335 1.62 -17.43 12.21
N ASN A 336 2.44 -18.46 12.42
CA ASN A 336 3.57 -18.46 13.36
C ASN A 336 4.82 -17.73 12.81
N LEU A 337 4.72 -17.02 11.68
CA LEU A 337 5.85 -16.26 11.14
C LEU A 337 6.12 -15.00 11.97
N PHE A 338 5.07 -14.46 12.59
CA PHE A 338 5.15 -13.30 13.46
C PHE A 338 4.90 -13.70 14.92
N PRO A 339 5.61 -13.07 15.87
CA PRO A 339 5.40 -13.32 17.28
C PRO A 339 4.02 -12.83 17.74
N ASP A 340 3.49 -13.44 18.79
CA ASP A 340 2.14 -13.11 19.27
C ASP A 340 2.06 -11.68 19.83
N ASN A 341 3.14 -11.17 20.42
CA ASN A 341 3.21 -9.78 20.86
C ASN A 341 2.97 -8.81 19.70
N TRP A 342 3.48 -9.06 18.49
CA TRP A 342 3.20 -8.22 17.32
C TRP A 342 1.73 -8.25 16.96
N LYS A 343 1.08 -9.42 17.00
CA LYS A 343 -0.36 -9.57 16.70
C LYS A 343 -1.24 -8.84 17.72
N GLU A 344 -0.76 -8.67 18.95
CA GLU A 344 -1.48 -7.98 20.02
C GLU A 344 -1.20 -6.46 20.03
N THR A 345 0.01 -6.05 19.64
CA THR A 345 0.47 -4.65 19.74
C THR A 345 0.44 -3.91 18.41
N TYR A 346 1.12 -4.42 17.39
CA TYR A 346 1.34 -3.72 16.12
C TYR A 346 0.31 -4.13 15.06
N ILE A 347 0.10 -5.44 14.87
CA ILE A 347 -0.70 -6.06 13.81
C ILE A 347 -2.06 -6.49 14.38
N ASN A 348 -2.62 -5.71 15.31
CA ASN A 348 -3.88 -6.07 15.94
C ASN A 348 -5.08 -5.65 15.06
N LYS A 349 -6.10 -6.52 15.00
CA LYS A 349 -7.38 -6.19 14.36
C LYS A 349 -8.21 -5.31 15.28
N THR A 350 -7.86 -4.03 15.36
CA THR A 350 -8.64 -3.03 16.12
C THR A 350 -10.11 -2.97 15.62
N PRO A 351 -11.03 -2.35 16.39
CA PRO A 351 -12.38 -2.09 15.90
C PRO A 351 -12.41 -1.31 14.57
N CYS A 352 -11.53 -0.32 14.39
CA CYS A 352 -11.47 0.43 13.14
C CYS A 352 -10.91 -0.40 11.98
N VAL A 353 -9.85 -1.21 12.17
CA VAL A 353 -9.38 -2.17 11.16
C VAL A 353 -10.50 -3.14 10.76
N SER A 354 -11.23 -3.67 11.74
CA SER A 354 -12.37 -4.57 11.51
C SER A 354 -13.51 -3.89 10.75
N ARG A 355 -13.81 -2.62 11.06
CA ARG A 355 -14.78 -1.80 10.33
C ARG A 355 -14.33 -1.55 8.89
N LEU A 356 -13.07 -1.21 8.66
CA LEU A 356 -12.53 -0.96 7.33
C LEU A 356 -12.60 -2.20 6.42
N ILE A 357 -12.24 -3.38 6.96
CA ILE A 357 -12.37 -4.67 6.24
C ILE A 357 -13.84 -4.95 5.90
N ALA A 358 -14.75 -4.82 6.88
CA ALA A 358 -16.18 -5.06 6.67
C ALA A 358 -16.78 -4.07 5.65
N ARG A 359 -16.37 -2.81 5.72
CA ARG A 359 -16.75 -1.75 4.79
C ARG A 359 -16.27 -2.05 3.37
N LYS A 360 -15.01 -2.47 3.20
CA LYS A 360 -14.48 -2.88 1.90
C LYS A 360 -15.33 -3.99 1.30
N LYS A 361 -15.54 -5.08 2.04
CA LYS A 361 -16.38 -6.22 1.62
C LYS A 361 -17.80 -5.80 1.24
N TYR A 362 -18.42 -4.92 2.02
CA TYR A 362 -19.73 -4.38 1.70
C TYR A 362 -19.74 -3.66 0.35
N LEU A 363 -18.78 -2.75 0.13
CA LEU A 363 -18.70 -1.93 -1.08
C LEU A 363 -18.29 -2.71 -2.33
N THR A 364 -17.39 -3.69 -2.21
CA THR A 364 -16.82 -4.41 -3.36
C THR A 364 -17.57 -5.68 -3.73
N GLU A 365 -18.24 -6.33 -2.78
CA GLU A 365 -18.91 -7.62 -3.01
C GLU A 365 -20.42 -7.52 -2.82
N GLN A 366 -20.86 -7.14 -1.63
CA GLN A 366 -22.26 -7.29 -1.21
C GLN A 366 -23.19 -6.29 -1.91
N LEU A 367 -22.82 -5.01 -1.92
CA LEU A 367 -23.61 -3.95 -2.54
C LEU A 367 -23.71 -4.11 -4.07
N PRO A 368 -22.62 -4.42 -4.81
CA PRO A 368 -22.71 -4.74 -6.23
C PRO A 368 -23.62 -5.94 -6.53
N GLU A 369 -23.57 -7.00 -5.72
CA GLU A 369 -24.44 -8.16 -5.87
C GLU A 369 -25.92 -7.80 -5.67
N ILE A 370 -26.24 -7.02 -4.64
CA ILE A 370 -27.59 -6.53 -4.37
C ILE A 370 -28.08 -5.64 -5.53
N ASN A 371 -27.26 -4.70 -5.98
CA ASN A 371 -27.59 -3.82 -7.11
C ASN A 371 -27.82 -4.59 -8.41
N ARG A 372 -27.06 -5.67 -8.65
CA ARG A 372 -27.30 -6.58 -9.78
C ARG A 372 -28.67 -7.23 -9.70
N LYS A 373 -29.07 -7.73 -8.52
CA LYS A 373 -30.40 -8.35 -8.29
C LYS A 373 -31.54 -7.34 -8.45
N ILE A 374 -31.38 -6.12 -7.93
CA ILE A 374 -32.36 -5.04 -8.14
C ILE A 374 -32.53 -4.75 -9.63
N ARG A 375 -31.44 -4.56 -10.38
CA ARG A 375 -31.51 -4.32 -11.84
C ARG A 375 -32.18 -5.45 -12.61
N GLN A 376 -31.99 -6.71 -12.20
CA GLN A 376 -32.69 -7.85 -12.81
C GLN A 376 -34.20 -7.78 -12.57
N LEU A 377 -34.62 -7.51 -11.33
CA LEU A 377 -36.02 -7.35 -10.97
C LEU A 377 -36.68 -6.16 -11.68
N GLU A 378 -35.99 -5.03 -11.79
CA GLU A 378 -36.47 -3.86 -12.53
C GLU A 378 -36.68 -4.12 -14.02
N ARG A 379 -35.83 -4.97 -14.63
CA ARG A 379 -36.03 -5.41 -16.02
C ARG A 379 -37.26 -6.31 -16.18
N MET A 380 -37.48 -7.22 -15.23
CA MET A 380 -38.66 -8.08 -15.20
C MET A 380 -39.97 -7.32 -14.94
N ASN A 381 -39.90 -6.12 -14.36
CA ASN A 381 -41.08 -5.27 -14.13
C ASN A 381 -41.46 -4.41 -15.36
N LYS A 382 -40.54 -4.27 -16.32
CA LYS A 382 -40.71 -3.42 -17.51
C LYS A 382 -41.07 -4.19 -18.78
N GLY A 383 -40.94 -5.51 -18.78
CA GLY A 383 -41.37 -6.41 -19.85
C GLY A 383 -42.50 -7.28 -19.36
#